data_AF-M3BSV0-F1
#
_entry.id   AF-M3BSV0-F1
#
_cell.length_a   1.000
_cell.length_b   1.000
_cell.length_c   1.000
_cell.angle_alpha   90.00
_cell.angle_beta   90.00
_cell.angle_gamma   90.00
#
_symmetry.space_group_name_H-M   'P 1'
#
loop_
_entity.id
_entity.type
_entity.pdbx_description
1 polymer ?
#
loop_
_entity_poly.entity_id
_entity_poly.type
_entity_poly.pdbx_seq_one_letter_code
_entity_poly.pdbx_strand_id
1 'polypeptide(L)'
;MAALPPVREALRQVTKQSWILGDRMSISRQLERSPDVPSWSDGNSCFFEITKSSGDVASDDTYGVADSLPLVHDAGDIHAVWKIGTAFLKVMVPLSTAITREHVTLQALQDRDVSFAVPSVLFYGEWDGRYYLIVSQVPGITLADAWPLMDETGRNKCVSQVVRICKEVAMTFDGSENSCIAGIDGGYLPEYFLGKRSGKDWDFAPALLQQYCLDMKMDCTTLVFYHCDLSPGNVMVHMKEAGEPAVGIIDWECAGFVPKDWVRTKYLVCGSMDFELPEGSTREARREWRDRMERCLQEEGFKDMSESWRAWFATGCSRYQVISWLE
;
A
#
# COMPACT_ATOMS: atom_id res chain seq x y z
N MET A 1 8.96 29.56 -11.28
CA MET A 1 8.38 28.96 -10.07
C MET A 1 9.53 28.46 -9.22
N ALA A 2 9.49 28.71 -7.91
CA ALA A 2 10.46 28.08 -7.00
C ALA A 2 10.27 26.55 -7.07
N ALA A 3 11.37 25.80 -6.96
CA ALA A 3 11.28 24.35 -6.84
C ALA A 3 10.50 24.02 -5.55
N LEU A 4 9.59 23.05 -5.63
CA LEU A 4 8.92 22.54 -4.43
C LEU A 4 9.97 21.89 -3.51
N PRO A 5 9.85 22.04 -2.18
CA PRO A 5 10.72 21.35 -1.23
C PRO A 5 10.55 19.83 -1.39
N PRO A 6 11.46 18.97 -0.90
CA PRO A 6 11.28 17.51 -0.83
C PRO A 6 9.91 17.03 -0.31
N VAL A 7 9.48 15.82 -0.67
CA VAL A 7 8.21 15.26 -0.17
C VAL A 7 8.22 15.07 1.34
N ARG A 8 9.34 14.62 1.94
CA ARG A 8 9.52 14.55 3.40
C ARG A 8 9.41 15.90 4.13
N GLU A 9 9.45 17.02 3.41
CA GLU A 9 9.26 18.37 3.95
C GLU A 9 7.85 18.91 3.70
N ALA A 10 6.94 18.11 3.12
CA ALA A 10 5.57 18.51 2.82
C ALA A 10 4.73 18.80 4.07
N LEU A 11 5.11 18.27 5.24
CA LEU A 11 4.45 18.51 6.51
C LEU A 11 5.37 19.33 7.41
N ARG A 12 5.03 20.60 7.62
CA ARG A 12 5.83 21.53 8.43
C ARG A 12 5.11 21.87 9.73
N GLN A 13 5.76 21.64 10.86
CA GLN A 13 5.23 22.09 12.16
C GLN A 13 5.27 23.61 12.25
N VAL A 14 4.19 24.20 12.76
CA VAL A 14 4.04 25.65 12.93
C VAL A 14 3.88 26.01 14.39
N THR A 15 3.14 25.19 15.14
CA THR A 15 3.05 25.27 16.61
C THR A 15 3.15 23.87 17.20
N LYS A 16 3.18 23.76 18.53
CA LYS A 16 3.08 22.45 19.22
C LYS A 16 1.84 21.63 18.85
N GLN A 17 0.78 22.29 18.36
CA GLN A 17 -0.50 21.65 18.07
C GLN A 17 -0.93 21.85 16.62
N SER A 18 -0.08 22.39 15.73
CA SER A 18 -0.47 22.65 14.35
C SER A 18 0.66 22.46 13.34
N TRP A 19 0.30 21.95 12.18
CA TRP A 19 1.17 21.65 11.05
C TRP A 19 0.53 22.16 9.76
N ILE A 20 1.36 22.61 8.83
CA ILE A 20 0.96 22.98 7.48
C ILE A 20 1.36 21.85 6.54
N LEU A 21 0.38 21.38 5.75
CA LEU A 21 0.52 20.32 4.77
C LEU A 21 0.48 20.92 3.36
N GLY A 22 1.60 20.82 2.65
CA GLY A 22 1.75 21.26 1.26
C GLY A 22 1.32 22.69 1.02
N ASP A 23 1.56 23.59 2.00
CA ASP A 23 1.22 25.02 2.01
C ASP A 23 -0.27 25.38 1.79
N ARG A 24 -1.16 24.39 1.71
CA ARG A 24 -2.59 24.58 1.42
C ARG A 24 -3.52 24.13 2.52
N MET A 25 -3.10 23.14 3.30
CA MET A 25 -3.91 22.56 4.38
C MET A 25 -3.24 22.77 5.72
N SER A 26 -4.04 22.91 6.78
CA SER A 26 -3.60 22.97 8.17
C SER A 26 -4.14 21.75 8.90
N ILE A 27 -3.26 21.02 9.56
CA ILE A 27 -3.61 19.96 10.51
C ILE A 27 -3.42 20.54 11.90
N SER A 28 -4.45 20.48 12.75
CA SER A 28 -4.37 20.98 14.13
C SER A 28 -4.96 19.99 15.13
N ARG A 29 -4.32 19.88 16.29
CA ARG A 29 -4.78 19.07 17.41
C ARG A 29 -5.64 19.92 18.34
N GLN A 30 -6.88 19.48 18.57
CA GLN A 30 -7.91 20.18 19.33
C GLN A 30 -8.53 19.25 20.38
N LEU A 31 -9.11 19.83 21.44
CA LEU A 31 -9.79 19.07 22.49
C LEU A 31 -11.16 18.56 22.04
N GLU A 32 -11.87 19.37 21.26
CA GLU A 32 -13.22 19.08 20.78
C GLU A 32 -13.23 18.98 19.25
N ARG A 33 -14.18 18.21 18.71
CA ARG A 33 -14.39 18.08 17.27
C ARG A 33 -15.28 19.20 16.77
N SER A 34 -14.81 19.87 15.74
CA SER A 34 -15.58 20.77 14.90
C SER A 34 -16.56 19.97 14.05
N PRO A 35 -17.86 20.34 14.01
CA PRO A 35 -18.81 19.75 13.08
C PRO A 35 -18.34 19.94 11.63
N ASP A 36 -18.57 18.95 10.78
CA ASP A 36 -18.31 18.98 9.33
C ASP A 36 -16.84 19.14 8.90
N VAL A 37 -15.89 19.06 9.83
CA VAL A 37 -14.45 19.04 9.53
C VAL A 37 -13.93 17.61 9.61
N PRO A 38 -13.23 17.10 8.58
CA PRO A 38 -12.58 15.80 8.66
C PRO A 38 -11.62 15.76 9.86
N SER A 39 -11.85 14.80 10.75
CA SER A 39 -11.15 14.69 12.02
C SER A 39 -10.96 13.23 12.43
N TRP A 40 -9.92 12.99 13.24
CA TRP A 40 -9.60 11.67 13.76
C TRP A 40 -9.00 11.77 15.16
N SER A 41 -8.99 10.66 15.90
CA SER A 41 -8.48 10.64 17.26
C SER A 41 -6.96 10.80 17.30
N ASP A 42 -6.46 11.44 18.35
CA ASP A 42 -5.03 11.43 18.66
C ASP A 42 -4.56 10.14 19.38
N GLY A 43 -5.48 9.22 19.65
CA GLY A 43 -5.28 8.01 20.45
C GLY A 43 -5.53 8.20 21.95
N ASN A 44 -5.86 9.41 22.38
CA ASN A 44 -6.16 9.80 23.75
C ASN A 44 -7.51 10.56 23.80
N SER A 45 -7.53 11.72 24.44
CA SER A 45 -8.72 12.55 24.64
C SER A 45 -8.84 13.73 23.68
N CYS A 46 -7.97 13.83 22.67
CA CYS A 46 -7.98 14.92 21.70
C CYS A 46 -8.20 14.40 20.28
N PHE A 47 -8.35 15.34 19.35
CA PHE A 47 -8.60 15.06 17.95
C PHE A 47 -7.66 15.87 17.08
N PHE A 48 -7.25 15.30 15.95
CA PHE A 48 -6.67 16.06 14.86
C PHE A 48 -7.78 16.43 13.88
N GLU A 49 -7.66 17.62 13.30
CA GLU A 49 -8.56 18.12 12.26
C GLU A 49 -7.76 18.66 11.09
N ILE A 50 -8.29 18.53 9.88
CA ILE A 50 -7.69 19.11 8.68
C ILE A 50 -8.60 20.17 8.06
N THR A 51 -8.07 21.38 7.87
CA THR A 51 -8.79 22.54 7.32
C THR A 51 -7.95 23.24 6.26
N LYS A 52 -8.57 24.11 5.45
CA LYS A 52 -7.81 24.96 4.51
C LYS A 52 -6.95 25.93 5.30
N SER A 53 -5.68 26.03 4.93
CA SER A 53 -4.76 27.04 5.49
C SER A 53 -5.22 28.43 5.08
N SER A 54 -5.22 29.37 6.02
CA SER A 54 -5.54 30.79 5.79
C SER A 54 -4.39 31.61 5.17
N GLY A 55 -3.27 30.98 4.85
CA GLY A 55 -2.07 31.62 4.28
C GLY A 55 -1.05 32.10 5.33
N ASP A 56 0.23 32.06 4.93
CA ASP A 56 1.47 32.50 5.60
C ASP A 56 1.47 32.51 7.14
N VAL A 57 1.47 31.32 7.74
CA VAL A 57 1.89 31.17 9.13
C VAL A 57 3.39 30.88 9.16
N ALA A 58 4.15 31.84 9.69
CA ALA A 58 5.58 31.71 9.92
C ALA A 58 5.86 30.44 10.76
N SER A 59 6.85 29.63 10.37
CA SER A 59 7.34 28.58 11.28
C SER A 59 7.95 29.26 12.49
N ASP A 60 7.57 28.81 13.67
CA ASP A 60 8.29 29.11 14.89
C ASP A 60 9.25 27.93 15.11
N ASP A 61 10.52 28.13 14.73
CA ASP A 61 11.59 27.11 14.76
C ASP A 61 12.02 26.74 16.20
N THR A 62 11.27 27.18 17.22
CA THR A 62 11.58 26.93 18.63
C THR A 62 11.12 25.56 19.14
N TYR A 63 10.41 24.76 18.34
CA TYR A 63 9.93 23.43 18.72
C TYR A 63 10.97 22.35 18.38
N GLY A 64 11.40 21.62 19.41
CA GLY A 64 12.41 20.56 19.27
C GLY A 64 11.87 19.29 18.60
N VAL A 65 12.79 18.47 18.09
CA VAL A 65 12.53 17.19 17.39
C VAL A 65 11.58 16.24 18.16
N ALA A 66 11.57 16.31 19.49
CA ALA A 66 10.72 15.48 20.36
C ALA A 66 9.20 15.76 20.23
N ASP A 67 8.80 16.93 19.73
CA ASP A 67 7.39 17.33 19.54
C ASP A 67 6.89 17.09 18.10
N SER A 68 7.70 16.44 17.25
CA SER A 68 7.39 16.19 15.83
C SER A 68 6.59 14.90 15.61
N LEU A 69 5.70 14.91 14.62
CA LEU A 69 4.91 13.73 14.25
C LEU A 69 5.82 12.65 13.65
N PRO A 70 5.72 11.38 14.08
CA PRO A 70 6.60 10.31 13.60
C PRO A 70 6.53 10.12 12.08
N LEU A 71 7.66 10.30 11.40
CA LEU A 71 7.87 9.87 10.01
C LEU A 71 8.15 8.36 10.02
N VAL A 72 7.18 7.57 9.57
CA VAL A 72 7.23 6.09 9.61
C VAL A 72 7.70 5.46 8.30
N HIS A 73 7.73 6.25 7.21
CA HIS A 73 8.34 5.87 5.94
C HIS A 73 8.88 7.11 5.25
N ASP A 74 10.09 7.01 4.69
CA ASP A 74 10.77 8.06 3.95
C ASP A 74 11.48 7.44 2.74
N ALA A 75 10.94 7.68 1.54
CA ALA A 75 11.60 7.38 0.27
C ALA A 75 12.09 8.68 -0.40
N GLY A 76 12.61 9.60 0.42
CA GLY A 76 13.25 10.84 0.00
C GLY A 76 12.26 11.85 -0.59
N ASP A 77 12.42 12.12 -1.89
CA ASP A 77 11.73 13.22 -2.56
C ASP A 77 10.41 12.79 -3.22
N ILE A 78 10.02 11.51 -3.11
CA ILE A 78 8.87 10.95 -3.86
C ILE A 78 7.77 10.36 -2.99
N HIS A 79 8.03 9.92 -1.76
CA HIS A 79 7.03 9.33 -0.89
C HIS A 79 7.44 9.48 0.58
N ALA A 80 6.51 9.91 1.43
CA ALA A 80 6.70 9.99 2.87
C ALA A 80 5.38 9.68 3.58
N VAL A 81 5.47 8.98 4.71
CA VAL A 81 4.31 8.61 5.53
C VAL A 81 4.53 9.03 6.97
N TRP A 82 3.59 9.77 7.52
CA TRP A 82 3.58 10.16 8.93
C TRP A 82 2.47 9.45 9.67
N LYS A 83 2.75 9.02 10.91
CA LYS A 83 1.71 8.65 11.86
C LYS A 83 1.23 9.91 12.57
N ILE A 84 -0.07 10.19 12.49
CA ILE A 84 -0.71 11.35 13.10
C ILE A 84 -1.86 10.86 13.97
N GLY A 85 -1.63 10.66 15.27
CA GLY A 85 -2.63 10.05 16.14
C GLY A 85 -2.99 8.64 15.70
N THR A 86 -4.29 8.39 15.48
CA THR A 86 -4.83 7.13 14.94
C THR A 86 -5.02 7.15 13.41
N ALA A 87 -4.23 7.95 12.69
CA ALA A 87 -4.26 8.01 11.24
C ALA A 87 -2.84 8.01 10.65
N PHE A 88 -2.75 7.75 9.35
CA PHE A 88 -1.52 7.87 8.58
C PHE A 88 -1.74 8.89 7.46
N LEU A 89 -0.83 9.85 7.37
CA LEU A 89 -0.73 10.77 6.24
C LEU A 89 0.30 10.22 5.27
N LYS A 90 -0.10 9.87 4.06
CA LYS A 90 0.78 9.56 2.93
C LYS A 90 0.86 10.78 2.02
N VAL A 91 2.07 11.17 1.65
CA VAL A 91 2.33 12.19 0.64
C VAL A 91 3.27 11.61 -0.39
N MET A 92 2.90 11.66 -1.66
CA MET A 92 3.72 11.11 -2.74
C MET A 92 3.64 11.94 -4.02
N VAL A 93 4.68 11.82 -4.86
CA VAL A 93 4.65 12.27 -6.25
C VAL A 93 4.15 11.10 -7.10
N PRO A 94 2.93 11.16 -7.64
CA PRO A 94 2.43 10.08 -8.49
C PRO A 94 3.24 10.02 -9.78
N LEU A 95 3.60 8.80 -10.19
CA LEU A 95 4.30 8.58 -11.46
C LEU A 95 3.47 9.07 -12.67
N SER A 96 2.15 8.93 -12.59
CA SER A 96 1.21 9.36 -13.63
C SER A 96 -0.13 9.75 -13.00
N THR A 97 -0.81 10.72 -13.60
CA THR A 97 -2.20 11.06 -13.26
C THR A 97 -3.19 10.01 -13.73
N ALA A 98 -2.78 9.09 -14.59
CA ALA A 98 -3.61 7.98 -15.05
C ALA A 98 -3.69 6.82 -14.05
N ILE A 99 -2.80 6.78 -13.04
CA ILE A 99 -2.79 5.73 -12.01
C ILE A 99 -4.00 5.90 -11.10
N THR A 100 -4.74 4.80 -10.93
CA THR A 100 -5.83 4.69 -9.94
C THR A 100 -5.28 5.03 -8.56
N ARG A 101 -5.87 6.03 -7.92
CA ARG A 101 -5.41 6.48 -6.60
C ARG A 101 -5.93 5.55 -5.51
N GLU A 102 -5.12 5.33 -4.47
CA GLU A 102 -5.48 4.44 -3.36
C GLU A 102 -6.83 4.79 -2.72
N HIS A 103 -7.21 6.08 -2.61
CA HIS A 103 -8.52 6.45 -2.05
C HIS A 103 -9.70 5.91 -2.85
N VAL A 104 -9.57 5.77 -4.19
CA VAL A 104 -10.60 5.20 -5.06
C VAL A 104 -10.78 3.73 -4.75
N THR A 105 -9.68 2.99 -4.62
CA THR A 105 -9.69 1.57 -4.22
C THR A 105 -10.28 1.38 -2.82
N LEU A 106 -9.85 2.18 -1.84
CA LEU A 106 -10.35 2.07 -0.47
C LEU A 106 -11.85 2.36 -0.39
N GLN A 107 -12.34 3.40 -1.08
CA GLN A 107 -13.78 3.70 -1.16
C GLN A 107 -14.55 2.53 -1.78
N ALA A 108 -14.05 1.96 -2.88
CA ALA A 108 -14.67 0.80 -3.51
C ALA A 108 -14.70 -0.44 -2.61
N LEU A 109 -13.70 -0.64 -1.73
CA LEU A 109 -13.69 -1.70 -0.73
C LEU A 109 -14.66 -1.43 0.43
N GLN A 110 -14.75 -0.18 0.89
CA GLN A 110 -15.67 0.22 1.96
C GLN A 110 -17.13 0.10 1.58
N ASP A 111 -17.45 0.25 0.28
CA ASP A 111 -18.80 0.03 -0.25
C ASP A 111 -19.18 -1.46 -0.35
N ARG A 112 -18.27 -2.37 0.02
CA ARG A 112 -18.49 -3.82 0.03
C ARG A 112 -18.42 -4.37 1.45
N ASP A 113 -19.17 -5.45 1.68
CA ASP A 113 -19.10 -6.22 2.93
C ASP A 113 -17.91 -7.19 2.89
N VAL A 114 -16.71 -6.67 3.18
CA VAL A 114 -15.49 -7.46 3.26
C VAL A 114 -15.23 -7.97 4.69
N SER A 115 -14.70 -9.18 4.83
CA SER A 115 -14.53 -9.87 6.11
C SER A 115 -13.28 -9.48 6.91
N PHE A 116 -12.52 -8.50 6.43
CA PHE A 116 -11.25 -8.04 6.98
C PHE A 116 -11.24 -6.51 7.09
N ALA A 117 -10.38 -5.98 7.96
CA ALA A 117 -10.29 -4.53 8.13
C ALA A 117 -9.53 -3.86 6.98
N VAL A 118 -10.04 -2.73 6.51
CA VAL A 118 -9.38 -1.84 5.55
C VAL A 118 -9.26 -0.43 6.13
N PRO A 119 -8.24 0.36 5.76
CA PRO A 119 -8.17 1.76 6.14
C PRO A 119 -9.37 2.55 5.63
N SER A 120 -9.91 3.45 6.44
CA SER A 120 -10.92 4.40 6.00
C SER A 120 -10.30 5.68 5.47
N VAL A 121 -10.76 6.19 4.34
CA VAL A 121 -10.33 7.48 3.80
C VAL A 121 -10.88 8.60 4.67
N LEU A 122 -9.99 9.36 5.31
CA LEU A 122 -10.32 10.51 6.16
C LEU A 122 -10.21 11.83 5.38
N PHE A 123 -9.21 11.91 4.50
CA PHE A 123 -8.98 13.07 3.64
C PHE A 123 -8.15 12.65 2.43
N TYR A 124 -8.35 13.31 1.30
CA TYR A 124 -7.43 13.22 0.17
C TYR A 124 -7.42 14.54 -0.60
N GLY A 125 -6.35 14.77 -1.36
CA GLY A 125 -6.30 15.84 -2.35
C GLY A 125 -5.06 15.77 -3.21
N GLU A 126 -5.08 16.49 -4.33
CA GLU A 126 -3.97 16.52 -5.28
C GLU A 126 -3.69 17.97 -5.67
N TRP A 127 -2.47 18.42 -5.41
CA TRP A 127 -2.01 19.76 -5.77
C TRP A 127 -0.49 19.81 -5.87
N ASP A 128 0.01 20.76 -6.67
CA ASP A 128 1.45 20.99 -6.84
C ASP A 128 2.23 19.70 -7.21
N GLY A 129 1.59 18.83 -8.02
CA GLY A 129 2.17 17.57 -8.48
C GLY A 129 2.28 16.49 -7.40
N ARG A 130 1.61 16.65 -6.26
CA ARG A 130 1.60 15.70 -5.14
C ARG A 130 0.20 15.19 -4.86
N TYR A 131 0.13 13.92 -4.51
CA TYR A 131 -1.05 13.28 -3.97
C TYR A 131 -0.91 13.17 -2.44
N TYR A 132 -1.97 13.56 -1.75
CA TYR A 132 -2.08 13.57 -0.30
C TYR A 132 -3.24 12.66 0.10
N LEU A 133 -2.98 11.74 1.03
CA LEU A 133 -3.99 10.81 1.53
C LEU A 133 -3.86 10.68 3.05
N ILE A 134 -4.95 10.86 3.77
CA ILE A 134 -5.06 10.55 5.20
C ILE A 134 -6.02 9.39 5.35
N VAL A 135 -5.54 8.31 5.95
CA VAL A 135 -6.33 7.11 6.21
C VAL A 135 -6.31 6.73 7.68
N SER A 136 -7.39 6.11 8.16
CA SER A 136 -7.45 5.61 9.54
C SER A 136 -6.45 4.48 9.77
N GLN A 137 -5.91 4.39 10.98
CA GLN A 137 -5.12 3.25 11.40
C GLN A 137 -5.98 1.97 11.40
N VAL A 138 -5.44 0.89 10.82
CA VAL A 138 -5.97 -0.46 10.99
C VAL A 138 -5.40 -1.05 12.30
N PRO A 139 -6.23 -1.63 13.19
CA PRO A 139 -5.77 -2.17 14.46
C PRO A 139 -4.73 -3.30 14.32
N GLY A 140 -3.82 -3.38 15.29
CA GLY A 140 -2.81 -4.43 15.37
C GLY A 140 -1.39 -3.93 15.07
N ILE A 141 -0.49 -4.89 14.86
CA ILE A 141 0.88 -4.69 14.37
C ILE A 141 1.03 -5.39 13.02
N THR A 142 2.09 -5.08 12.27
CA THR A 142 2.35 -5.77 11.01
C THR A 142 2.58 -7.26 11.23
N LEU A 143 2.28 -8.08 10.23
CA LEU A 143 2.59 -9.51 10.27
C LEU A 143 4.10 -9.71 10.37
N ALA A 144 4.91 -8.85 9.75
CA ALA A 144 6.37 -8.84 9.92
C ALA A 144 6.79 -8.78 11.39
N ASP A 145 6.19 -7.87 12.17
CA ASP A 145 6.49 -7.71 13.60
C ASP A 145 5.86 -8.82 14.46
N ALA A 146 4.69 -9.31 14.06
CA ALA A 146 3.96 -10.33 14.82
C ALA A 146 4.54 -11.74 14.62
N TRP A 147 5.09 -12.05 13.44
CA TRP A 147 5.51 -13.40 13.05
C TRP A 147 6.51 -14.06 14.01
N PRO A 148 7.56 -13.36 14.50
CA PRO A 148 8.51 -13.93 15.46
C PRO A 148 7.86 -14.28 16.80
N LEU A 149 6.73 -13.64 17.13
CA LEU A 149 6.00 -13.84 18.38
C LEU A 149 4.93 -14.93 18.29
N MET A 150 4.62 -15.41 17.08
CA MET A 150 3.63 -16.44 16.84
C MET A 150 4.21 -17.85 16.97
N ASP A 151 3.42 -18.75 17.55
CA ASP A 151 3.64 -20.19 17.42
C ASP A 151 3.21 -20.70 16.03
N GLU A 152 3.52 -21.96 15.75
CA GLU A 152 3.21 -22.60 14.46
C GLU A 152 1.70 -22.57 14.14
N THR A 153 0.85 -22.72 15.16
CA THR A 153 -0.60 -22.66 15.00
C THR A 153 -1.06 -21.27 14.56
N GLY A 154 -0.54 -20.21 15.19
CA GLY A 154 -0.84 -18.82 14.87
C GLY A 154 -0.42 -18.45 13.45
N ARG A 155 0.80 -18.87 13.05
CA ARG A 155 1.31 -18.65 11.67
C ARG A 155 0.42 -19.32 10.63
N ASN A 156 0.04 -20.58 10.84
CA ASN A 156 -0.84 -21.32 9.92
C ASN A 156 -2.24 -20.69 9.81
N LYS A 157 -2.78 -20.18 10.92
CA LYS A 157 -4.06 -19.43 10.90
C LYS A 157 -3.95 -18.14 10.10
N CYS A 158 -2.87 -17.36 10.28
CA CYS A 158 -2.66 -16.13 9.52
C CYS A 158 -2.54 -16.40 8.02
N VAL A 159 -1.76 -17.40 7.60
CA VAL A 159 -1.65 -17.81 6.19
C VAL A 159 -3.01 -18.20 5.64
N SER A 160 -3.73 -19.09 6.33
CA SER A 160 -5.07 -19.53 5.90
C SER A 160 -6.05 -18.37 5.74
N GLN A 161 -6.01 -17.41 6.67
CA GLN A 161 -6.88 -16.24 6.64
C GLN A 161 -6.54 -15.29 5.49
N VAL A 162 -5.26 -15.04 5.22
CA VAL A 162 -4.85 -14.20 4.09
C VAL A 162 -5.16 -14.87 2.75
N VAL A 163 -5.02 -16.18 2.63
CA VAL A 163 -5.46 -16.94 1.43
C VAL A 163 -6.97 -16.82 1.22
N ARG A 164 -7.76 -16.90 2.30
CA ARG A 164 -9.21 -16.66 2.24
C ARG A 164 -9.54 -15.23 1.79
N ILE A 165 -8.80 -14.23 2.27
CA ILE A 165 -8.93 -12.84 1.83
C ILE A 165 -8.61 -12.71 0.33
N CYS A 166 -7.53 -13.32 -0.16
CA CYS A 166 -7.22 -13.32 -1.60
C CYS A 166 -8.38 -13.87 -2.44
N LYS A 167 -9.00 -14.97 -2.00
CA LYS A 167 -10.17 -15.56 -2.66
C LYS A 167 -11.39 -14.66 -2.60
N GLU A 168 -11.65 -14.08 -1.44
CA GLU A 168 -12.76 -13.15 -1.23
C GLU A 168 -12.63 -11.93 -2.14
N VAL A 169 -11.49 -11.24 -2.12
CA VAL A 169 -11.23 -10.07 -2.97
C VAL A 169 -11.34 -10.43 -4.45
N ALA A 170 -10.81 -11.58 -4.87
CA ALA A 170 -10.93 -12.07 -6.24
C ALA A 170 -12.37 -12.36 -6.68
N MET A 171 -13.27 -12.67 -5.75
CA MET A 171 -14.69 -12.95 -6.02
C MET A 171 -15.59 -11.71 -5.85
N THR A 172 -15.22 -10.78 -4.97
CA THR A 172 -16.03 -9.60 -4.62
C THR A 172 -16.18 -8.66 -5.80
N PHE A 173 -15.11 -8.45 -6.56
CA PHE A 173 -15.12 -7.57 -7.73
C PHE A 173 -15.27 -8.44 -8.97
N ASP A 174 -16.51 -8.57 -9.47
CA ASP A 174 -16.78 -9.30 -10.69
C ASP A 174 -16.02 -8.65 -11.86
N GLY A 175 -14.99 -9.33 -12.35
CA GLY A 175 -14.21 -8.92 -13.51
C GLY A 175 -14.96 -9.03 -14.83
N SER A 176 -16.22 -9.49 -14.84
CA SER A 176 -17.03 -9.60 -16.06
C SER A 176 -17.27 -8.25 -16.77
N GLU A 177 -17.24 -7.14 -16.02
CA GLU A 177 -17.33 -5.79 -16.57
C GLU A 177 -15.96 -5.19 -16.95
N ASN A 178 -14.86 -5.75 -16.44
CA ASN A 178 -13.51 -5.24 -16.65
C ASN A 178 -12.68 -6.20 -17.50
N SER A 179 -12.59 -5.89 -18.80
CA SER A 179 -11.85 -6.68 -19.79
C SER A 179 -10.35 -6.36 -19.87
N CYS A 180 -9.81 -5.56 -18.95
CA CYS A 180 -8.43 -5.06 -19.03
C CYS A 180 -7.69 -5.09 -17.69
N ILE A 181 -6.37 -5.20 -17.75
CA ILE A 181 -5.47 -5.18 -16.59
C ILE A 181 -5.31 -3.73 -16.14
N ALA A 182 -6.05 -3.34 -15.11
CA ALA A 182 -6.25 -1.95 -14.71
C ALA A 182 -6.63 -1.85 -13.22
N GLY A 183 -6.60 -0.65 -12.65
CA GLY A 183 -7.15 -0.41 -11.32
C GLY A 183 -8.68 -0.49 -11.31
N ILE A 184 -9.28 -0.28 -10.13
CA ILE A 184 -10.73 -0.50 -9.91
C ILE A 184 -11.63 0.40 -10.79
N ASP A 185 -11.13 1.58 -11.16
CA ASP A 185 -11.81 2.58 -11.99
C ASP A 185 -11.40 2.53 -13.48
N GLY A 186 -10.67 1.48 -13.89
CA GLY A 186 -10.12 1.35 -15.23
C GLY A 186 -8.83 2.16 -15.48
N GLY A 187 -8.32 2.85 -14.46
CA GLY A 187 -7.04 3.55 -14.49
C GLY A 187 -5.83 2.62 -14.53
N TYR A 188 -4.63 3.20 -14.56
CA TYR A 188 -3.37 2.46 -14.63
C TYR A 188 -3.13 1.73 -13.30
N LEU A 189 -2.74 0.47 -13.43
CA LEU A 189 -2.30 -0.39 -12.33
C LEU A 189 -0.77 -0.32 -12.21
N PRO A 190 -0.19 0.26 -11.13
CA PRO A 190 1.27 0.38 -10.98
C PRO A 190 1.93 -0.94 -10.54
N GLU A 191 1.64 -2.05 -11.21
CA GLU A 191 2.27 -3.35 -10.95
C GLU A 191 3.61 -3.45 -11.69
N TYR A 192 4.67 -3.02 -11.01
CA TYR A 192 6.05 -2.97 -11.54
C TYR A 192 6.57 -4.32 -12.05
N PHE A 193 6.08 -5.44 -11.54
CA PHE A 193 6.49 -6.77 -12.00
C PHE A 193 5.72 -7.24 -13.23
N LEU A 194 4.61 -6.59 -13.61
CA LEU A 194 3.96 -6.76 -14.91
C LEU A 194 4.40 -5.68 -15.91
N GLY A 195 4.98 -4.58 -15.45
CA GLY A 195 5.43 -3.46 -16.29
C GLY A 195 6.82 -3.66 -16.91
N LYS A 196 7.10 -2.87 -17.94
CA LYS A 196 8.46 -2.60 -18.43
C LYS A 196 8.76 -1.12 -18.24
N ARG A 197 10.04 -0.80 -18.10
CA ARG A 197 10.52 0.58 -18.05
C ARG A 197 11.40 0.90 -19.25
N SER A 198 11.31 2.13 -19.74
CA SER A 198 12.22 2.71 -20.72
C SER A 198 13.05 3.79 -20.03
N GLY A 199 14.33 3.50 -19.75
CA GLY A 199 15.14 4.39 -18.90
C GLY A 199 14.58 4.46 -17.47
N LYS A 200 14.10 5.65 -17.08
CA LYS A 200 13.46 5.91 -15.77
C LYS A 200 11.94 5.83 -15.80
N ASP A 201 11.36 5.75 -17.00
CA ASP A 201 9.91 5.88 -17.18
C ASP A 201 9.26 4.50 -17.21
N TRP A 202 8.15 4.37 -16.48
CA TRP A 202 7.30 3.18 -16.49
C TRP A 202 6.02 3.46 -17.27
N ASP A 203 5.56 2.46 -18.02
CA ASP A 203 4.30 2.53 -18.74
C ASP A 203 3.36 1.41 -18.26
N PHE A 204 2.26 1.83 -17.64
CA PHE A 204 1.24 0.97 -17.06
C PHE A 204 -0.07 1.03 -17.86
N ALA A 205 -0.01 1.42 -19.13
CA ALA A 205 -1.20 1.39 -19.99
C ALA A 205 -1.83 -0.03 -19.99
N PRO A 206 -3.15 -0.16 -19.76
CA PRO A 206 -3.80 -1.46 -19.65
C PRO A 206 -3.55 -2.39 -20.84
N ALA A 207 -3.50 -1.84 -22.06
CA ALA A 207 -3.21 -2.61 -23.26
C ALA A 207 -1.78 -3.18 -23.29
N LEU A 208 -0.79 -2.45 -22.74
CA LEU A 208 0.59 -2.92 -22.64
C LEU A 208 0.71 -4.01 -21.58
N LEU A 209 0.12 -3.80 -20.39
CA LEU A 209 0.11 -4.83 -19.34
C LEU A 209 -0.56 -6.11 -19.84
N GLN A 210 -1.66 -6.00 -20.58
CA GLN A 210 -2.31 -7.15 -21.21
C GLN A 210 -1.40 -7.85 -22.21
N GLN A 211 -0.72 -7.10 -23.09
CA GLN A 211 0.25 -7.69 -24.02
C GLN A 211 1.37 -8.43 -23.29
N TYR A 212 1.91 -7.85 -22.22
CA TYR A 212 2.98 -8.48 -21.42
C TYR A 212 2.51 -9.77 -20.75
N CYS A 213 1.30 -9.80 -20.19
CA CYS A 213 0.71 -11.02 -19.66
C CYS A 213 0.53 -12.11 -20.74
N LEU A 214 0.10 -11.73 -21.95
CA LEU A 214 0.00 -12.66 -23.09
C LEU A 214 1.38 -13.18 -23.53
N ASP A 215 2.42 -12.34 -23.51
CA ASP A 215 3.80 -12.76 -23.81
C ASP A 215 4.29 -13.79 -22.78
N MET A 216 3.93 -13.59 -21.50
CA MET A 216 4.16 -14.53 -20.39
C MET A 216 3.25 -15.76 -20.39
N LYS A 217 2.37 -15.90 -21.41
CA LYS A 217 1.43 -17.01 -21.56
C LYS A 217 0.40 -17.11 -20.41
N MET A 218 0.11 -16.00 -19.74
CA MET A 218 -0.95 -15.93 -18.74
C MET A 218 -2.33 -15.87 -19.42
N ASP A 219 -3.31 -16.50 -18.78
CA ASP A 219 -4.70 -16.42 -19.21
C ASP A 219 -5.29 -15.05 -18.82
N CYS A 220 -5.53 -14.20 -19.81
CA CYS A 220 -6.14 -12.88 -19.63
C CYS A 220 -7.66 -12.88 -19.90
N THR A 221 -8.29 -14.04 -20.11
CA THR A 221 -9.74 -14.14 -20.32
C THR A 221 -10.53 -14.01 -19.02
N THR A 222 -9.88 -14.33 -17.89
CA THR A 222 -10.44 -14.18 -16.55
C THR A 222 -9.50 -13.31 -15.72
N LEU A 223 -9.97 -12.10 -15.38
CA LEU A 223 -9.25 -11.19 -14.50
C LEU A 223 -9.89 -11.22 -13.10
N VAL A 224 -9.06 -11.11 -12.08
CA VAL A 224 -9.48 -11.04 -10.68
C VAL A 224 -8.88 -9.80 -10.05
N PHE A 225 -9.62 -9.17 -9.13
CA PHE A 225 -9.06 -8.07 -8.35
C PHE A 225 -8.08 -8.61 -7.31
N TYR A 226 -6.90 -8.02 -7.22
CA TYR A 226 -5.84 -8.44 -6.31
C TYR A 226 -5.04 -7.24 -5.78
N HIS A 227 -4.58 -7.34 -4.53
CA HIS A 227 -3.81 -6.31 -3.84
C HIS A 227 -2.47 -5.97 -4.52
N CYS A 228 -1.83 -6.97 -5.17
CA CYS A 228 -0.54 -6.87 -5.87
C CYS A 228 0.70 -6.52 -5.01
N ASP A 229 0.55 -6.05 -3.76
CA ASP A 229 1.66 -5.90 -2.80
C ASP A 229 1.36 -6.48 -1.40
N LEU A 230 0.91 -7.74 -1.35
CA LEU A 230 0.49 -8.40 -0.11
C LEU A 230 1.68 -8.99 0.68
N SER A 231 2.67 -8.13 0.94
CA SER A 231 3.85 -8.40 1.75
C SER A 231 3.51 -8.53 3.25
N PRO A 232 4.39 -9.10 4.09
CA PRO A 232 4.16 -9.13 5.54
C PRO A 232 3.99 -7.76 6.20
N GLY A 233 4.56 -6.70 5.60
CA GLY A 233 4.41 -5.32 6.10
C GLY A 233 2.99 -4.77 5.92
N ASN A 234 2.26 -5.27 4.92
CA ASN A 234 0.94 -4.78 4.53
C ASN A 234 -0.22 -5.61 5.12
N VAL A 235 0.10 -6.63 5.92
CA VAL A 235 -0.88 -7.43 6.66
C VAL A 235 -0.83 -7.01 8.12
N MET A 236 -1.95 -6.51 8.64
CA MET A 236 -2.12 -6.14 10.05
C MET A 236 -2.73 -7.31 10.82
N VAL A 237 -2.12 -7.67 11.94
CA VAL A 237 -2.63 -8.72 12.83
C VAL A 237 -2.97 -8.14 14.18
N HIS A 238 -4.22 -8.35 14.59
CA HIS A 238 -4.69 -8.05 15.92
C HIS A 238 -5.12 -9.35 16.62
N MET A 239 -4.32 -9.76 17.60
CA MET A 239 -4.62 -10.93 18.43
C MET A 239 -5.84 -10.63 19.31
N LYS A 240 -6.88 -11.44 19.18
CA LYS A 240 -8.04 -11.40 20.09
C LYS A 240 -7.74 -12.25 21.33
N GLU A 241 -8.25 -11.84 22.50
CA GLU A 241 -8.11 -12.60 23.75
C GLU A 241 -8.67 -14.03 23.64
N ALA A 242 -9.69 -14.22 22.81
CA ALA A 242 -10.22 -15.53 22.42
C ALA A 242 -10.59 -15.54 20.93
N GLY A 243 -10.22 -16.61 20.22
CA GLY A 243 -10.61 -16.87 18.82
C GLY A 243 -9.48 -16.73 17.80
N GLU A 244 -9.87 -16.55 16.54
CA GLU A 244 -8.93 -16.32 15.43
C GLU A 244 -8.43 -14.87 15.43
N PRO A 245 -7.17 -14.62 15.01
CA PRO A 245 -6.67 -13.27 14.85
C PRO A 245 -7.56 -12.46 13.90
N ALA A 246 -7.79 -11.19 14.21
CA ALA A 246 -8.32 -10.27 13.22
C ALA A 246 -7.18 -9.89 12.26
N VAL A 247 -7.46 -9.97 10.97
CA VAL A 247 -6.56 -9.50 9.91
C VAL A 247 -7.15 -8.26 9.28
N GLY A 248 -6.29 -7.27 9.04
CA GLY A 248 -6.59 -6.15 8.16
C GLY A 248 -5.49 -5.99 7.12
N ILE A 249 -5.82 -5.38 5.99
CA ILE A 249 -4.90 -5.21 4.87
C ILE A 249 -4.77 -3.71 4.59
N ILE A 250 -3.54 -3.23 4.50
CA ILE A 250 -3.20 -1.83 4.23
C ILE A 250 -2.44 -1.70 2.92
N ASP A 251 -2.30 -0.47 2.44
CA ASP A 251 -1.48 -0.12 1.27
C ASP A 251 -2.01 -0.62 -0.09
N TRP A 252 -3.23 -0.18 -0.41
CA TRP A 252 -3.99 -0.63 -1.59
C TRP A 252 -3.64 0.12 -2.88
N GLU A 253 -2.53 0.87 -2.91
CA GLU A 253 -2.13 1.72 -4.04
C GLU A 253 -1.76 0.95 -5.31
N CYS A 254 -1.36 -0.32 -5.15
CA CYS A 254 -1.02 -1.21 -6.26
C CYS A 254 -2.15 -2.18 -6.62
N ALA A 255 -3.34 -2.06 -6.05
CA ALA A 255 -4.40 -3.03 -6.29
C ALA A 255 -5.11 -2.84 -7.63
N GLY A 256 -5.47 -3.94 -8.29
CA GLY A 256 -6.11 -3.92 -9.60
C GLY A 256 -6.55 -5.29 -10.10
N PHE A 257 -7.19 -5.28 -11.27
CA PHE A 257 -7.54 -6.47 -12.03
C PHE A 257 -6.32 -7.03 -12.73
N VAL A 258 -6.02 -8.31 -12.47
CA VAL A 258 -4.88 -9.04 -13.01
C VAL A 258 -5.30 -10.45 -13.44
N PRO A 259 -4.52 -11.13 -14.29
CA PRO A 259 -4.73 -12.55 -14.55
C PRO A 259 -4.77 -13.34 -13.24
N LYS A 260 -5.68 -14.31 -13.11
CA LYS A 260 -5.81 -15.13 -11.89
C LYS A 260 -4.46 -15.68 -11.41
N ASP A 261 -3.65 -16.19 -12.34
CA ASP A 261 -2.36 -16.80 -12.03
C ASP A 261 -1.30 -15.80 -11.51
N TRP A 262 -1.54 -14.49 -11.67
CA TRP A 262 -0.66 -13.46 -11.10
C TRP A 262 -0.66 -13.49 -9.57
N VAL A 263 -1.78 -13.82 -8.93
CA VAL A 263 -1.93 -13.84 -7.47
C VAL A 263 -0.86 -14.72 -6.81
N ARG A 264 -0.61 -15.91 -7.34
CA ARG A 264 0.47 -16.80 -6.85
C ARG A 264 1.83 -16.41 -7.43
N THR A 265 1.88 -16.07 -8.72
CA THR A 265 3.15 -15.75 -9.39
C THR A 265 3.87 -14.59 -8.73
N LYS A 266 3.15 -13.56 -8.24
CA LYS A 266 3.71 -12.44 -7.49
C LYS A 266 4.53 -12.91 -6.28
N TYR A 267 4.03 -13.89 -5.52
CA TYR A 267 4.77 -14.51 -4.41
C TYR A 267 6.04 -15.24 -4.85
N LEU A 268 6.20 -15.60 -6.12
CA LEU A 268 7.39 -16.33 -6.59
C LEU A 268 8.44 -15.44 -7.25
N VAL A 269 8.11 -14.17 -7.54
CA VAL A 269 8.98 -13.25 -8.27
C VAL A 269 9.29 -11.95 -7.51
N CYS A 270 8.47 -11.55 -6.53
CA CYS A 270 8.63 -10.28 -5.82
C CYS A 270 9.41 -10.42 -4.52
N GLY A 271 10.56 -9.73 -4.40
CA GLY A 271 11.42 -9.76 -3.20
C GLY A 271 10.73 -9.32 -1.90
N SER A 272 9.78 -8.37 -1.97
CA SER A 272 9.05 -7.84 -0.79
C SER A 272 8.21 -8.89 -0.05
N MET A 273 8.01 -10.06 -0.65
CA MET A 273 7.30 -11.18 0.01
C MET A 273 8.17 -11.95 1.00
N ASP A 274 9.46 -11.60 1.13
CA ASP A 274 10.34 -12.12 2.18
C ASP A 274 10.29 -11.23 3.42
N PHE A 275 10.60 -11.80 4.58
CA PHE A 275 10.87 -11.03 5.79
C PHE A 275 12.23 -10.33 5.70
N GLU A 276 12.24 -9.06 6.09
CA GLU A 276 13.45 -8.28 6.33
C GLU A 276 14.07 -8.65 7.69
N LEU A 277 14.84 -9.73 7.70
CA LEU A 277 15.52 -10.23 8.92
C LEU A 277 16.99 -9.75 9.01
N PRO A 278 17.59 -9.71 10.22
CA PRO A 278 18.99 -9.34 10.41
C PRO A 278 19.96 -10.15 9.57
N GLU A 279 21.12 -9.58 9.25
CA GLU A 279 22.19 -10.26 8.52
C GLU A 279 22.57 -11.60 9.19
N GLY A 280 22.83 -12.63 8.39
CA GLY A 280 23.07 -14.00 8.89
C GLY A 280 21.83 -14.88 9.08
N SER A 281 20.62 -14.31 9.03
CA SER A 281 19.38 -15.12 9.01
C SER A 281 19.31 -16.03 7.78
N THR A 282 18.82 -17.26 7.95
CA THR A 282 18.76 -18.24 6.86
C THR A 282 17.78 -17.84 5.77
N ARG A 283 18.00 -18.37 4.55
CA ARG A 283 17.10 -18.13 3.42
C ARG A 283 15.69 -18.66 3.72
N GLU A 284 15.59 -19.79 4.40
CA GLU A 284 14.31 -20.42 4.77
C GLU A 284 13.52 -19.54 5.73
N ALA A 285 14.19 -18.92 6.71
CA ALA A 285 13.55 -18.01 7.65
C ALA A 285 13.01 -16.76 6.96
N ARG A 286 13.78 -16.17 6.03
CA ARG A 286 13.35 -15.00 5.24
C ARG A 286 12.15 -15.33 4.35
N ARG A 287 12.14 -16.52 3.76
CA ARG A 287 11.11 -16.96 2.82
C ARG A 287 9.90 -17.63 3.46
N GLU A 288 9.86 -17.76 4.78
CA GLU A 288 8.83 -18.57 5.46
C GLU A 288 7.40 -18.12 5.09
N TRP A 289 7.13 -16.81 5.09
CA TRP A 289 5.84 -16.26 4.66
C TRP A 289 5.54 -16.60 3.21
N ARG A 290 6.47 -16.25 2.31
CA ARG A 290 6.38 -16.53 0.87
C ARG A 290 6.04 -17.98 0.59
N ASP A 291 6.82 -18.90 1.15
CA ASP A 291 6.77 -20.33 0.84
C ASP A 291 5.50 -20.98 1.40
N ARG A 292 4.93 -20.44 2.48
CA ARG A 292 3.61 -20.87 2.98
C ARG A 292 2.49 -20.33 2.10
N MET A 293 2.52 -19.04 1.76
CA MET A 293 1.50 -18.41 0.92
C MET A 293 1.43 -19.04 -0.47
N GLU A 294 2.56 -19.21 -1.15
CA GLU A 294 2.58 -19.77 -2.52
C GLU A 294 2.03 -21.20 -2.55
N ARG A 295 2.33 -22.00 -1.53
CA ARG A 295 1.84 -23.38 -1.39
C ARG A 295 0.33 -23.42 -1.17
N CYS A 296 -0.20 -22.61 -0.26
CA CYS A 296 -1.64 -22.58 -0.04
C CYS A 296 -2.39 -22.01 -1.26
N LEU A 297 -1.83 -21.03 -1.97
CA LEU A 297 -2.39 -20.56 -3.24
C LEU A 297 -2.34 -21.64 -4.34
N GLN A 298 -1.30 -22.48 -4.37
CA GLN A 298 -1.27 -23.63 -5.27
C GLN A 298 -2.44 -24.58 -5.01
N GLU A 299 -2.72 -24.90 -3.74
CA GLU A 299 -3.82 -25.78 -3.32
C GLU A 299 -5.19 -25.22 -3.73
N GLU A 300 -5.33 -23.89 -3.79
CA GLU A 300 -6.51 -23.16 -4.25
C GLU A 300 -6.59 -23.01 -5.79
N GLY A 301 -5.65 -23.61 -6.52
CA GLY A 301 -5.68 -23.69 -7.98
C GLY A 301 -5.14 -22.44 -8.70
N PHE A 302 -4.35 -21.60 -8.02
CA PHE A 302 -3.59 -20.52 -8.66
C PHE A 302 -2.30 -21.11 -9.27
N LYS A 303 -2.07 -20.91 -10.58
CA LYS A 303 -0.89 -21.48 -11.25
C LYS A 303 0.36 -20.64 -11.01
N ASP A 304 1.51 -21.31 -11.11
CA ASP A 304 2.82 -20.66 -11.12
C ASP A 304 3.22 -20.32 -12.56
N MET A 305 3.40 -19.03 -12.83
CA MET A 305 3.89 -18.51 -14.11
C MET A 305 5.30 -17.89 -13.99
N SER A 306 6.01 -18.19 -12.90
CA SER A 306 7.30 -17.58 -12.58
C SER A 306 8.40 -17.92 -13.57
N GLU A 307 8.40 -19.12 -14.17
CA GLU A 307 9.34 -19.48 -15.24
C GLU A 307 9.10 -18.63 -16.51
N SER A 308 7.85 -18.53 -16.96
CA SER A 308 7.47 -17.68 -18.08
C SER A 308 7.77 -16.20 -17.81
N TRP A 309 7.51 -15.74 -16.57
CA TRP A 309 7.85 -14.41 -16.13
C TRP A 309 9.35 -14.16 -16.19
N ARG A 310 10.19 -15.07 -15.68
CA ARG A 310 11.67 -14.94 -15.72
C ARG A 310 12.18 -14.90 -17.16
N ALA A 311 11.63 -15.74 -18.04
CA ALA A 311 11.98 -15.75 -19.45
C ALA A 311 11.62 -14.41 -20.12
N TRP A 312 10.39 -13.92 -19.91
CA TRP A 312 9.92 -12.64 -20.42
C TRP A 312 10.75 -11.46 -19.88
N PHE A 313 11.00 -11.43 -18.57
CA PHE A 313 11.79 -10.40 -17.91
C PHE A 313 13.21 -10.33 -18.48
N ALA A 314 13.84 -11.47 -18.76
CA ALA A 314 15.15 -11.54 -19.39
C ALA A 314 15.18 -10.97 -20.83
N THR A 315 14.08 -11.02 -21.58
CA THR A 315 14.01 -10.46 -22.95
C THR A 315 13.97 -8.93 -23.01
N GLY A 316 13.55 -8.26 -21.93
CA GLY A 316 13.40 -6.80 -21.87
C GLY A 316 14.56 -6.04 -21.23
N CYS A 317 15.59 -6.74 -20.75
CA CYS A 317 16.53 -6.16 -19.80
C CYS A 317 17.79 -5.58 -20.46
N SER A 318 17.84 -4.25 -20.60
CA SER A 318 19.11 -3.53 -20.47
C SER A 318 19.50 -3.48 -18.98
N ARG A 319 20.09 -4.57 -18.45
CA ARG A 319 20.88 -4.74 -17.20
C ARG A 319 20.55 -4.03 -15.87
N TYR A 320 19.53 -3.18 -15.73
CA TYR A 320 19.35 -2.33 -14.54
C TYR A 320 17.97 -2.43 -13.86
N GLN A 321 17.20 -3.50 -14.08
CA GLN A 321 15.81 -3.57 -13.57
C GLN A 321 15.64 -4.01 -12.12
N VAL A 322 16.71 -4.15 -11.33
CA VAL A 322 16.56 -4.54 -9.92
C VAL A 322 17.43 -3.62 -9.05
N ILE A 323 16.83 -3.17 -7.96
CA ILE A 323 17.43 -2.52 -6.77
C ILE A 323 17.70 -1.02 -6.91
N SER A 324 16.74 -0.18 -6.52
CA SER A 324 17.01 1.08 -5.78
C SER A 324 15.75 1.75 -5.17
N TRP A 325 14.70 1.00 -4.84
CA TRP A 325 13.52 1.56 -4.12
C TRP A 325 13.35 0.96 -2.72
N LEU A 326 14.34 0.20 -2.25
CA LEU A 326 14.43 -0.34 -0.89
C LEU A 326 15.79 0.01 -0.26
N GLU A 327 16.43 1.08 -0.73
CA GLU A 327 17.54 1.77 -0.04
C GLU A 327 17.09 3.19 0.31
#